data_AF-A0A6B2TMD8-F1
#
_entry.id   AF-A0A6B2TMD8-F1
#
_cell.length_a   1.000
_cell.length_b   1.000
_cell.length_c   1.000
_cell.angle_alpha   90.00
_cell.angle_beta   90.00
_cell.angle_gamma   90.00
#
_symmetry.space_group_name_H-M   'P 1'
#
loop_
_entity.id
_entity.type
_entity.pdbx_description
1 polymer ?
#
loop_
_entity_poly.entity_id
_entity_poly.type
_entity_poly.pdbx_seq_one_letter_code
_entity_poly.pdbx_strand_id
1 'polypeptide(L)' 'MRETETEAGADSGSTGKRPLGVGMVGYAFMGAAHSQGWRTVGRVFDLPVRPVLSAVCGRDGGAVRAAAD' A
#
# COMPACT_ATOMS: atom_id res chain seq x y z
N MET A 1 -24.08 28.14 1.64
CA MET A 1 -24.07 26.73 2.09
C MET A 1 -24.16 25.86 0.85
N ARG A 2 -23.01 25.52 0.26
CA ARG A 2 -22.90 24.54 -0.83
C ARG A 2 -21.86 23.54 -0.37
N GLU A 3 -22.35 22.52 0.31
CA GLU A 3 -21.56 21.38 0.75
C GLU A 3 -21.23 20.60 -0.53
N THR A 4 -19.95 20.58 -0.87
CA THR A 4 -19.42 19.76 -1.95
C THR A 4 -18.95 18.47 -1.30
N GLU A 5 -19.90 17.60 -0.98
CA GLU A 5 -19.58 16.19 -0.77
C GLU A 5 -19.07 15.65 -2.10
N THR A 6 -17.74 15.56 -2.20
CA THR A 6 -17.09 14.75 -3.22
C THR A 6 -17.44 13.31 -2.89
N GLU A 7 -18.55 12.83 -3.44
CA GLU A 7 -18.83 11.40 -3.55
C GLU A 7 -17.66 10.77 -4.32
N ALA A 8 -16.73 10.18 -3.58
CA ALA A 8 -15.67 9.36 -4.14
C ALA A 8 -16.36 8.20 -4.87
N GLY A 9 -16.34 8.28 -6.21
CA GLY A 9 -17.07 7.39 -7.09
C GLY A 9 -16.88 5.92 -6.73
N ALA A 10 -18.02 5.25 -6.51
CA ALA A 10 -18.10 3.81 -6.57
C ALA A 10 -17.80 3.36 -8.00
N ASP A 11 -16.56 2.95 -8.24
CA ASP A 11 -16.14 2.32 -9.49
C ASP A 11 -16.74 0.91 -9.56
N SER A 12 -17.89 0.80 -10.20
CA SER A 12 -18.51 -0.48 -10.56
C SER A 12 -17.75 -1.08 -11.75
N GLY A 13 -16.79 -1.96 -11.46
CA GLY A 13 -16.03 -2.67 -12.50
C GLY A 13 -15.16 -3.82 -11.99
N SER A 14 -15.65 -5.05 -12.15
CA SER A 14 -14.96 -6.36 -12.07
C SER A 14 -14.71 -6.98 -10.68
N THR A 15 -14.86 -8.30 -10.62
CA THR A 15 -14.95 -9.21 -9.46
C THR A 15 -13.65 -9.34 -8.64
N GLY A 16 -13.09 -8.23 -8.16
CA GLY A 16 -11.96 -8.21 -7.23
C GLY A 16 -11.55 -6.79 -6.83
N LYS A 17 -11.09 -6.62 -5.59
CA LYS A 17 -10.62 -5.32 -5.09
C LYS A 17 -9.47 -4.80 -5.96
N ARG A 18 -9.58 -3.57 -6.46
CA ARG A 18 -8.54 -2.93 -7.30
C ARG A 18 -7.19 -2.89 -6.57
N PRO A 19 -6.08 -3.30 -7.21
CA PRO A 19 -4.76 -3.20 -6.62
C PRO A 19 -4.35 -1.74 -6.38
N LEU A 20 -3.80 -1.47 -5.20
CA LEU A 20 -3.14 -0.21 -4.86
C LEU A 20 -1.65 -0.47 -4.63
N GLY A 21 -0.81 0.02 -5.54
CA GLY A 21 0.64 -0.10 -5.42
C GLY A 21 1.20 0.83 -4.35
N VAL A 22 1.95 0.28 -3.38
CA VAL A 22 2.61 1.01 -2.31
C VAL A 22 4.12 1.00 -2.56
N GLY A 23 4.73 2.18 -2.61
CA GLY A 23 6.18 2.37 -2.59
C GLY A 23 6.64 2.79 -1.19
N MET A 24 7.61 2.08 -0.61
CA MET A 24 8.16 2.41 0.71
C MET A 24 9.50 3.13 0.59
N VAL A 25 9.64 4.28 1.26
CA VAL A 25 10.90 5.00 1.39
C VAL A 25 11.47 4.77 2.78
N GLY A 26 12.64 4.15 2.86
CA GLY A 26 13.31 3.87 4.14
C GLY A 26 12.96 2.50 4.70
N TYR A 27 13.91 1.56 4.58
CA TYR A 27 13.77 0.18 5.06
C TYR A 27 14.46 -0.09 6.41
N ALA A 28 15.44 0.73 6.81
CA ALA A 28 16.40 0.37 7.86
C ALA A 28 15.88 0.46 9.30
N PHE A 29 14.97 1.38 9.61
CA PHE A 29 14.45 1.56 10.98
C PHE A 29 13.09 0.87 11.15
N MET A 30 12.05 1.36 10.46
CA MET A 30 10.68 0.83 10.58
C MET A 30 10.21 0.05 9.35
N GLY A 31 11.12 -0.31 8.43
CA GLY A 31 10.75 -0.95 7.16
C GLY A 31 9.99 -2.26 7.37
N ALA A 32 10.44 -3.10 8.30
CA ALA A 32 9.77 -4.36 8.64
C ALA A 32 8.34 -4.15 9.13
N ALA A 33 8.14 -3.22 10.09
CA ALA A 33 6.83 -2.94 10.66
C ALA A 33 5.83 -2.41 9.62
N HIS A 34 6.26 -1.44 8.79
CA HIS A 34 5.40 -0.90 7.73
C HIS A 34 5.09 -1.97 6.67
N SER A 35 6.07 -2.80 6.32
CA SER A 35 5.89 -3.83 5.29
C SER A 35 4.96 -4.94 5.79
N GLN A 36 5.03 -5.26 7.08
CA GLN A 36 4.08 -6.17 7.72
C GLN A 36 2.67 -5.57 7.71
N GLY A 37 2.51 -4.31 8.12
CA GLY A 37 1.23 -3.61 8.10
C GLY A 37 0.55 -3.68 6.72
N TRP A 38 1.28 -3.36 5.65
CA TRP A 38 0.73 -3.41 4.28
C TRP A 38 0.34 -4.82 3.83
N ARG A 39 1.08 -5.86 4.24
CA ARG A 39 0.76 -7.25 3.89
C ARG A 39 -0.43 -7.82 4.65
N THR A 40 -0.72 -7.32 5.84
CA THR A 40 -1.76 -7.88 6.72
C THR A 40 -3.03 -7.05 6.80
N VAL A 41 -3.00 -5.75 6.49
CA VAL A 41 -4.14 -4.85 6.70
C VAL A 41 -5.43 -5.36 6.05
N GLY A 42 -5.36 -5.95 4.85
CA GLY A 42 -6.52 -6.52 4.15
C GLY A 42 -7.07 -7.83 4.74
N ARG A 43 -6.38 -8.43 5.72
CA ARG A 43 -6.86 -9.57 6.52
C ARG A 43 -7.58 -9.12 7.79
N VAL A 44 -7.26 -7.92 8.28
CA VAL A 44 -7.79 -7.35 9.53
C VAL A 44 -9.00 -6.47 9.24
N PHE A 45 -8.97 -5.73 8.13
CA PHE A 45 -10.00 -4.78 7.74
C PHE A 45 -10.55 -5.12 6.36
N ASP A 46 -11.85 -4.88 6.18
CA ASP A 46 -12.46 -4.92 4.85
C ASP A 46 -12.18 -3.63 4.10
N LEU A 47 -11.08 -3.61 3.36
CA LEU A 47 -10.67 -2.46 2.55
C LEU A 47 -11.39 -2.44 1.20
N PRO A 48 -11.70 -1.24 0.64
CA PRO A 48 -12.25 -1.10 -0.72
C PRO A 48 -11.22 -1.40 -1.83
N VAL A 49 -9.95 -1.54 -1.47
CA VAL A 49 -8.82 -1.81 -2.39
C VAL A 49 -7.97 -2.98 -1.88
N ARG A 50 -7.08 -3.49 -2.73
CA ARG A 50 -6.06 -4.48 -2.38
C ARG A 50 -4.67 -3.83 -2.36
N PRO A 51 -4.10 -3.52 -1.18
CA PRO A 51 -2.73 -3.01 -1.10
C PRO A 51 -1.71 -4.03 -1.61
N VAL A 52 -0.71 -3.56 -2.34
CA VAL A 52 0.43 -4.35 -2.83
C VAL A 52 1.70 -3.56 -2.58
N LEU A 53 2.56 -4.03 -1.70
CA LEU A 53 3.90 -3.45 -1.53
C LEU A 53 4.70 -3.72 -2.81
N SER A 54 4.80 -2.71 -3.67
CA SER A 54 5.26 -2.84 -5.06
C SER A 54 6.69 -2.38 -5.25
N ALA A 55 7.18 -1.50 -4.37
CA ALA A 55 8.55 -1.00 -4.42
C ALA A 55 9.05 -0.65 -3.02
N VAL A 56 10.37 -0.74 -2.85
CA VAL A 56 11.10 -0.18 -1.70
C VAL A 56 12.29 0.61 -2.24
N CYS A 57 12.61 1.73 -1.61
CA CYS A 57 13.77 2.53 -1.97
C CYS A 57 14.60 2.95 -0.76
N GLY A 58 15.86 3.25 -1.06
CA GLY A 58 16.89 3.63 -0.12
C GLY A 58 18.18 3.97 -0.85
N ARG A 59 19.19 4.41 -0.08
CA ARG A 59 20.44 4.94 -0.64
C ARG A 59 21.44 3.86 -1.05
N ASP A 60 21.36 2.67 -0.45
CA ASP A 60 22.23 1.54 -0.73
C ASP A 60 21.46 0.49 -1.52
N GLY A 61 21.83 0.27 -2.79
CA GLY A 61 21.12 -0.67 -3.66
C GLY A 61 21.18 -2.12 -3.20
N GLY A 62 22.28 -2.55 -2.57
CA GLY A 62 22.44 -3.91 -2.06
C GLY A 62 21.52 -4.14 -0.86
N ALA A 63 21.51 -3.20 0.07
CA ALA A 63 20.65 -3.27 1.24
C ALA A 63 19.16 -3.05 0.91
N VAL A 64 18.84 -2.24 -0.11
CA VAL A 64 17.47 -2.14 -0.66
C VAL A 64 17.02 -3.49 -1.23
N ARG A 65 17.89 -4.17 -2.00
CA ARG A 65 17.57 -5.48 -2.57
C ARG A 65 17.36 -6.53 -1.48
N ALA A 66 18.24 -6.57 -0.48
CA ALA A 66 18.09 -7.46 0.67
C ALA A 66 16.80 -7.19 1.48
N ALA A 67 16.31 -5.95 1.50
CA ALA A 67 15.03 -5.60 2.14
C ALA A 67 13.79 -5.90 1.26
N ALA A 68 13.98 -6.11 -0.04
CA ALA A 68 12.91 -6.44 -0.99
C ALA A 68 12.65 -7.95 -1.09
N ASP A 69 13.67 -8.76 -0.77
CA ASP A 69 13.59 -10.23 -0.68
C ASP A 69 12.74 -10.68 0.53
#